data_AF-A0A1I8CYC3-F1
#
_entry.id   AF-A0A1I8CYC3-F1
#
_cell.length_a   1.000
_cell.length_b   1.000
_cell.length_c   1.000
_cell.angle_alpha   90.00
_cell.angle_beta   90.00
_cell.angle_gamma   90.00
#
_symmetry.space_group_name_H-M   'P 1'
#
loop_
_entity.id
_entity.type
_entity.pdbx_description
1 polymer ?
#
loop_
_entity_poly.entity_id
_entity_poly.type
_entity_poly.pdbx_seq_one_letter_code
_entity_poly.pdbx_strand_id
1 'polypeptide(L)'
;MYFFGFDKVLSYIYELISICGGMGFTVLSLLLLVERSNAYKEAKSYDKSGFDSRYIIYSIICLIFASLTALNLSAQFVHYAFSLLAWSGSTLISTIGLMILYVKNEKSLRKERALKRNINKRYQLRENRESVRILVFMNIPLAITSLGAFVILFFIRGNIFNSSLTSSIVFITVSIFEVIYPLVMILKLKSTKKAIRAIIKRDNHVVSDRRSNGGVDRQVRIRNDTESYFEQAANAWN
;
A
#
# COMPACT_ATOMS: atom_id res chain seq x y z
N MET A 1 28.76 1.50 15.85
CA MET A 1 28.59 2.53 16.90
C MET A 1 28.75 3.89 16.22
N TYR A 2 27.83 4.83 16.50
CA TYR A 2 27.79 6.27 16.14
C TYR A 2 27.20 6.70 14.79
N PHE A 3 26.00 7.32 14.87
CA PHE A 3 25.72 8.58 14.14
C PHE A 3 25.05 9.65 15.02
N PHE A 4 24.80 9.34 16.28
CA PHE A 4 24.15 10.20 17.25
C PHE A 4 24.74 9.82 18.61
N GLY A 5 25.34 10.78 19.33
CA GLY A 5 25.92 10.58 20.67
C GLY A 5 24.84 10.38 21.74
N PHE A 6 23.83 9.59 21.44
CA PHE A 6 22.76 9.24 22.36
C PHE A 6 23.19 8.06 23.23
N ASP A 7 22.67 8.05 24.45
CA ASP A 7 22.82 6.96 25.42
C ASP A 7 22.68 5.59 24.73
N LYS A 8 23.48 4.59 25.14
CA LYS A 8 23.48 3.24 24.53
C LYS A 8 22.06 2.65 24.48
N VAL A 9 21.25 2.97 25.49
CA VAL A 9 19.84 2.58 25.59
C VAL A 9 18.99 3.22 24.49
N LEU A 10 19.15 4.52 24.23
CA LEU A 10 18.41 5.23 23.18
C LEU A 10 18.79 4.76 21.78
N SER A 11 20.07 4.49 21.55
CA SER A 11 20.53 3.90 20.28
C SER A 11 19.90 2.53 20.02
N TYR A 12 19.83 1.69 21.05
CA TYR A 12 19.21 0.36 20.97
C TYR A 12 17.69 0.44 20.73
N ILE A 13 16.98 1.33 21.44
CA ILE A 13 15.54 1.54 21.22
C ILE A 13 15.28 1.98 19.78
N TYR A 14 16.07 2.92 19.26
CA TYR A 14 15.90 3.42 17.90
C TYR A 14 16.14 2.34 16.84
N GLU A 15 17.19 1.52 17.02
CA GLU A 15 17.48 0.37 16.16
C GLU A 15 16.33 -0.65 16.18
N LEU A 16 15.78 -0.95 17.36
CA LEU A 16 14.64 -1.85 17.51
C LEU A 16 13.39 -1.32 16.79
N ILE A 17 13.10 -0.02 16.92
CA ILE A 17 11.97 0.62 16.26
C ILE A 17 12.11 0.54 14.74
N SER A 18 13.30 0.83 14.19
CA SER A 18 13.52 0.76 12.73
C SER A 18 13.42 -0.67 12.20
N ILE A 19 13.96 -1.66 12.92
CA ILE A 19 13.82 -3.07 12.50
C ILE A 19 12.35 -3.52 12.59
N CYS A 20 11.64 -3.11 13.65
CA CYS A 20 10.22 -3.44 13.83
C CYS A 20 9.33 -2.75 12.81
N GLY A 21 9.64 -1.50 12.42
CA GLY A 21 8.96 -0.75 11.37
C GLY A 21 9.09 -1.45 10.02
N GLY A 22 10.32 -1.76 9.61
CA GLY A 22 10.62 -2.52 8.40
C GLY A 22 9.88 -3.87 8.35
N MET A 23 9.97 -4.68 9.42
CA MET A 23 9.23 -5.94 9.55
C MET A 23 7.70 -5.74 9.55
N GLY A 24 7.21 -4.65 10.14
CA GLY A 24 5.80 -4.30 10.11
C GLY A 24 5.28 -4.15 8.67
N PHE A 25 6.03 -3.46 7.81
CA PHE A 25 5.64 -3.29 6.40
C PHE A 25 5.62 -4.60 5.60
N THR A 26 6.51 -5.54 5.90
CA THR A 26 6.56 -6.83 5.19
C THR A 26 5.38 -7.71 5.56
N VAL A 27 5.07 -7.78 6.85
CA VAL A 27 3.96 -8.58 7.35
C VAL A 27 2.62 -7.92 6.96
N LEU A 28 2.53 -6.58 6.99
CA LEU A 28 1.36 -5.85 6.50
C LEU A 28 1.11 -6.11 5.00
N SER A 29 2.17 -6.24 4.20
CA SER A 29 2.05 -6.57 2.78
C SER A 29 1.42 -7.96 2.54
N LEU A 30 1.71 -8.95 3.39
CA LEU A 30 1.05 -10.26 3.35
C LEU A 30 -0.43 -10.15 3.73
N LEU A 31 -0.75 -9.37 4.76
CA LEU A 31 -2.14 -9.13 5.16
C LEU A 31 -2.96 -8.51 4.03
N LEU A 32 -2.40 -7.49 3.36
CA LEU A 32 -3.02 -6.82 2.22
C LEU A 32 -3.19 -7.77 1.03
N LEU A 33 -2.26 -8.70 0.80
CA LEU A 33 -2.43 -9.75 -0.21
C LEU A 33 -3.64 -10.64 0.11
N VAL A 34 -3.78 -11.10 1.36
CA VAL A 34 -4.90 -11.96 1.78
C VAL A 34 -6.23 -11.21 1.62
N GLU A 35 -6.30 -9.98 2.12
CA GLU A 35 -7.48 -9.13 2.03
C GLU A 35 -7.90 -8.90 0.57
N ARG A 36 -6.97 -8.47 -0.30
CA ARG A 36 -7.29 -8.25 -1.73
C ARG A 36 -7.64 -9.54 -2.47
N SER A 37 -7.08 -10.68 -2.05
CA SER A 37 -7.42 -11.99 -2.60
C SER A 37 -8.85 -12.39 -2.24
N ASN A 38 -9.30 -12.09 -1.03
CA ASN A 38 -10.67 -12.32 -0.61
C ASN A 38 -11.63 -11.35 -1.30
N ALA A 39 -11.26 -10.07 -1.42
CA ALA A 39 -12.01 -9.08 -2.20
C ALA A 39 -12.23 -9.52 -3.67
N TYR A 40 -11.25 -10.22 -4.25
CA TYR A 40 -11.39 -10.80 -5.57
C TYR A 40 -12.38 -11.98 -5.61
N LYS A 41 -12.31 -12.89 -4.63
CA LYS A 41 -13.22 -14.05 -4.55
C LYS A 41 -14.66 -13.64 -4.32
N GLU A 42 -14.87 -12.64 -3.46
CA GLU A 42 -16.18 -12.17 -3.02
C GLU A 42 -16.66 -10.94 -3.78
N ALA A 43 -16.12 -10.66 -4.98
CA ALA A 43 -16.46 -9.49 -5.80
C ALA A 43 -17.94 -9.40 -6.26
N LYS A 44 -18.83 -10.29 -5.82
CA LYS A 44 -20.29 -10.18 -6.00
C LYS A 44 -21.01 -9.65 -4.76
N SER A 45 -20.40 -9.78 -3.58
CA SER A 45 -21.02 -9.56 -2.27
C SER A 45 -20.03 -9.01 -1.24
N TYR A 46 -19.00 -8.29 -1.70
CA TYR A 46 -17.92 -7.78 -0.86
C TYR A 46 -18.43 -6.99 0.36
N ASP A 47 -19.49 -6.20 0.19
CA ASP A 47 -20.12 -5.39 1.24
C ASP A 47 -20.79 -6.23 2.35
N LYS A 48 -21.00 -7.54 2.13
CA LYS A 48 -21.54 -8.48 3.13
C LYS A 48 -20.45 -9.32 3.80
N SER A 49 -19.19 -9.17 3.40
CA SER A 49 -18.09 -9.93 3.98
C SER A 49 -17.83 -9.40 5.40
N GLY A 50 -17.91 -10.26 6.42
CA GLY A 50 -17.58 -9.90 7.82
C GLY A 50 -16.09 -9.64 8.06
N PHE A 51 -15.37 -9.23 7.02
CA PHE A 51 -13.92 -9.21 6.96
C PHE A 51 -13.30 -8.08 7.78
N ASP A 52 -14.03 -6.99 8.01
CA ASP A 52 -13.55 -5.82 8.78
C ASP A 52 -13.12 -6.21 10.21
N SER A 53 -13.89 -7.07 10.88
CA SER A 53 -13.55 -7.54 12.24
C SER A 53 -12.34 -8.49 12.26
N ARG A 54 -12.21 -9.35 11.25
CA ARG A 54 -11.08 -10.30 11.12
C ARG A 54 -9.78 -9.57 10.78
N TYR A 55 -9.88 -8.45 10.06
CA TYR A 55 -8.72 -7.63 9.72
C TYR A 55 -7.99 -7.11 10.95
N ILE A 56 -8.72 -6.62 11.96
CA ILE A 56 -8.13 -6.14 13.23
C ILE A 56 -7.34 -7.26 13.91
N ILE A 57 -7.94 -8.45 14.00
CA ILE A 57 -7.29 -9.62 14.62
C ILE A 57 -6.02 -9.99 13.86
N TYR A 58 -6.08 -10.04 12.53
CA TYR A 58 -4.90 -10.34 11.72
C TYR A 58 -3.84 -9.25 11.85
N SER A 59 -4.20 -7.97 11.90
CA SER A 59 -3.24 -6.87 12.15
C SER A 59 -2.53 -7.02 13.49
N ILE A 60 -3.24 -7.41 14.55
CA ILE A 60 -2.64 -7.66 15.87
C ILE A 60 -1.65 -8.84 15.81
N ILE A 61 -2.05 -9.95 15.18
CA ILE A 61 -1.17 -11.11 15.00
C ILE A 61 0.09 -10.73 14.20
N CYS A 62 -0.08 -9.91 13.15
CA CYS A 62 1.01 -9.41 12.33
C CYS A 62 1.99 -8.53 13.13
N LEU A 63 1.48 -7.65 14.01
CA LEU A 63 2.30 -6.82 14.88
C LEU A 63 3.11 -7.67 15.86
N ILE A 64 2.47 -8.64 16.53
CA ILE A 64 3.15 -9.56 17.45
C ILE A 64 4.27 -10.32 16.72
N PHE A 65 3.98 -10.85 15.54
CA PHE A 65 4.98 -11.57 14.74
C PHE A 65 6.15 -10.68 14.33
N ALA A 66 5.88 -9.44 13.87
CA ALA A 66 6.92 -8.48 13.53
C ALA A 66 7.80 -8.13 14.73
N SER A 67 7.19 -7.88 15.90
CA SER A 67 7.92 -7.58 17.14
C SER A 67 8.78 -8.75 17.61
N LEU A 68 8.27 -9.99 17.56
CA LEU A 68 9.06 -11.18 17.91
C LEU A 68 10.24 -11.39 16.96
N THR A 69 10.04 -11.15 15.66
CA THR A 69 11.10 -11.32 14.65
C THR A 69 12.18 -10.23 14.79
N ALA A 70 11.78 -9.00 15.11
CA ALA A 70 12.68 -7.88 15.39
C ALA A 70 13.46 -8.08 16.71
N LEU A 71 12.78 -8.56 17.75
CA LEU A 71 13.40 -8.94 19.01
C LEU A 71 14.43 -10.05 18.79
N ASN A 72 14.11 -11.04 17.95
CA ASN A 72 15.04 -12.10 17.59
C ASN A 72 16.29 -11.55 16.88
N LEU A 73 16.13 -10.55 15.98
CA LEU A 73 17.25 -9.96 15.26
C LEU A 73 18.21 -9.18 16.18
N SER A 74 17.65 -8.52 17.20
CA SER A 74 18.41 -7.68 18.15
C SER A 74 19.04 -8.49 19.29
N ALA A 75 18.30 -9.44 19.88
CA ALA A 75 18.75 -10.24 21.01
C ALA A 75 19.35 -11.61 20.62
N GLN A 76 19.29 -11.99 19.34
CA GLN A 76 19.86 -13.22 18.79
C GLN A 76 19.37 -14.51 19.46
N PHE A 77 18.11 -14.55 19.91
CA PHE A 77 17.52 -15.74 20.55
C PHE A 77 17.53 -16.99 19.63
N VAL A 78 17.38 -16.78 18.33
CA VAL A 78 17.39 -17.76 17.24
C VAL A 78 18.36 -17.27 16.17
N HIS A 79 18.94 -18.20 15.41
CA HIS A 79 19.86 -17.91 14.32
C HIS A 79 19.33 -16.82 13.37
N TYR A 80 20.09 -15.74 13.20
CA TYR A 80 19.71 -14.54 12.43
C TYR A 80 19.24 -14.84 10.99
N ALA A 81 19.75 -15.92 10.39
CA ALA A 81 19.32 -16.38 9.07
C ALA A 81 17.81 -16.67 9.01
N PHE A 82 17.20 -17.13 10.10
CA PHE A 82 15.76 -17.34 10.17
C PHE A 82 15.00 -16.03 9.98
N SER A 83 15.35 -14.98 10.74
CA SER A 83 14.72 -13.65 10.61
C SER A 83 14.91 -13.05 9.23
N LEU A 84 16.10 -13.21 8.63
CA LEU A 84 16.40 -12.73 7.29
C LEU A 84 15.62 -13.49 6.19
N LEU A 85 15.47 -14.81 6.33
CA LEU A 85 14.65 -15.62 5.43
C LEU A 85 13.17 -15.32 5.60
N ALA A 86 12.69 -15.11 6.82
CA ALA A 86 11.31 -14.71 7.09
C ALA A 86 11.00 -13.34 6.45
N TRP A 87 11.92 -12.36 6.57
CA TRP A 87 11.80 -11.06 5.93
C TRP A 87 11.79 -11.17 4.40
N SER A 88 12.86 -11.69 3.81
CA SER A 88 12.99 -11.78 2.35
C SER A 88 11.91 -12.66 1.73
N GLY A 89 11.57 -13.78 2.37
CA GLY A 89 10.51 -14.69 1.94
C GLY A 89 9.12 -14.05 1.99
N SER A 90 8.76 -13.37 3.09
CA SER A 90 7.45 -12.72 3.20
C SER A 90 7.25 -11.63 2.14
N THR A 91 8.26 -10.80 1.89
CA THR A 91 8.22 -9.75 0.87
C THR A 91 8.16 -10.30 -0.56
N LEU A 92 8.87 -11.39 -0.84
CA LEU A 92 8.76 -12.07 -2.14
C LEU A 92 7.38 -12.68 -2.36
N ILE A 93 6.86 -13.39 -1.36
CA ILE A 93 5.54 -14.03 -1.41
C ILE A 93 4.44 -12.97 -1.60
N SER A 94 4.48 -11.87 -0.84
CA SER A 94 3.52 -10.79 -0.98
C SER A 94 3.57 -10.17 -2.39
N THR A 95 4.77 -9.88 -2.88
CA THR A 95 4.98 -9.22 -4.18
C THR A 95 4.50 -10.11 -5.33
N ILE A 96 4.95 -11.37 -5.37
CA ILE A 96 4.55 -12.33 -6.41
C ILE A 96 3.05 -12.58 -6.34
N GLY A 97 2.49 -12.79 -5.14
CA GLY A 97 1.06 -12.99 -4.93
C GLY A 97 0.23 -11.81 -5.45
N LEU A 98 0.66 -10.58 -5.18
CA LEU A 98 -0.02 -9.36 -5.65
C LEU A 98 0.08 -9.22 -7.17
N MET A 99 1.21 -9.57 -7.79
CA MET A 99 1.35 -9.59 -9.25
C MET A 99 0.40 -10.61 -9.90
N ILE A 100 0.33 -11.82 -9.36
CA ILE A 100 -0.60 -12.86 -9.84
C ILE A 100 -2.04 -12.37 -9.69
N LEU A 101 -2.38 -11.78 -8.55
CA LEU A 101 -3.70 -11.24 -8.27
C LEU A 101 -4.07 -10.09 -9.21
N TYR A 102 -3.11 -9.23 -9.56
CA TYR A 102 -3.31 -8.16 -10.53
C TYR A 102 -3.71 -8.73 -11.91
N VAL A 103 -2.98 -9.72 -12.40
CA VAL A 103 -3.27 -10.40 -13.67
C VAL A 103 -4.62 -11.10 -13.64
N LYS A 104 -4.97 -11.77 -12.53
CA LYS A 104 -6.28 -12.42 -12.34
C LYS A 104 -7.43 -11.41 -12.37
N ASN A 105 -7.28 -10.29 -11.66
CA ASN A 105 -8.24 -9.19 -11.68
C ASN A 105 -8.43 -8.63 -13.10
N GLU A 106 -7.35 -8.41 -13.83
CA GLU A 106 -7.41 -7.88 -15.20
C GLU A 106 -8.12 -8.84 -16.16
N LYS A 107 -7.78 -10.13 -16.13
CA LYS A 107 -8.46 -11.16 -16.94
C LYS A 107 -9.95 -11.22 -16.63
N SER A 108 -10.31 -11.16 -15.35
CA SER A 108 -11.72 -11.21 -14.91
C SER A 108 -12.49 -9.97 -15.32
N LEU A 109 -11.87 -8.79 -15.21
CA LEU A 109 -12.48 -7.53 -15.63
C LEU A 109 -12.71 -7.49 -17.15
N ARG A 110 -11.79 -8.03 -17.96
CA ARG A 110 -11.99 -8.17 -19.42
C ARG A 110 -13.19 -9.06 -19.75
N LYS A 111 -13.33 -10.21 -19.07
CA LYS A 111 -14.49 -11.11 -19.22
C LYS A 111 -15.80 -10.42 -18.85
N GLU A 112 -15.86 -9.73 -17.71
CA GLU A 112 -17.08 -9.03 -17.27
C GLU A 112 -17.46 -7.86 -18.19
N ARG A 113 -16.48 -7.16 -18.79
CA ARG A 113 -16.75 -6.12 -19.80
C ARG A 113 -17.41 -6.68 -21.05
N ALA A 114 -17.04 -7.88 -21.47
CA ALA A 114 -17.64 -8.56 -22.61
C ALA A 114 -19.08 -9.02 -22.29
N LEU A 115 -19.30 -9.54 -21.07
CA LEU A 115 -20.61 -10.10 -20.67
C LEU A 115 -21.66 -9.04 -20.34
N LYS A 116 -21.28 -7.83 -19.91
CA LYS A 116 -22.19 -6.73 -19.48
C LYS A 116 -23.22 -7.11 -18.39
N ARG A 117 -23.03 -8.25 -17.69
CA ARG A 117 -24.05 -8.85 -16.80
C ARG A 117 -24.18 -8.19 -15.43
N ASN A 118 -23.09 -7.72 -14.83
CA ASN A 118 -23.14 -7.22 -13.45
C ASN A 118 -22.25 -5.98 -13.26
N ILE A 119 -22.90 -4.82 -13.12
CA ILE A 119 -22.24 -3.51 -12.94
C ILE A 119 -21.50 -3.45 -11.60
N ASN A 120 -22.09 -3.95 -10.51
CA ASN A 120 -21.49 -3.95 -9.17
C ASN A 120 -20.21 -4.78 -9.14
N LYS A 121 -20.26 -6.01 -9.69
CA LYS A 121 -19.09 -6.87 -9.81
C LYS A 121 -17.98 -6.23 -10.64
N ARG A 122 -18.34 -5.55 -11.73
CA ARG A 122 -17.39 -4.82 -12.58
C ARG A 122 -16.75 -3.64 -11.84
N TYR A 123 -17.53 -2.92 -11.02
CA TYR A 123 -17.03 -1.84 -10.17
C TYR A 123 -16.04 -2.37 -9.14
N GLN A 124 -16.42 -3.39 -8.36
CA GLN A 124 -15.57 -4.00 -7.32
C GLN A 124 -14.28 -4.57 -7.91
N LEU A 125 -14.34 -5.29 -9.05
CA LEU A 125 -13.13 -5.77 -9.73
C LEU A 125 -12.24 -4.63 -10.24
N ARG A 126 -12.81 -3.51 -10.70
CA ARG A 126 -12.04 -2.35 -11.14
C ARG A 126 -11.34 -1.68 -9.95
N GLU A 127 -12.04 -1.51 -8.84
CA GLU A 127 -11.48 -0.95 -7.62
C GLU A 127 -10.38 -1.85 -7.04
N ASN A 128 -10.62 -3.16 -6.96
CA ASN A 128 -9.63 -4.10 -6.47
C ASN A 128 -8.40 -4.12 -7.38
N ARG A 129 -8.57 -4.08 -8.72
CA ARG A 129 -7.44 -3.97 -9.66
C ARG A 129 -6.59 -2.73 -9.42
N GLU A 130 -7.20 -1.55 -9.28
CA GLU A 130 -6.43 -0.32 -9.04
C GLU A 130 -5.74 -0.34 -7.68
N SER A 131 -6.39 -0.89 -6.65
CA SER A 131 -5.80 -1.06 -5.32
C SER A 131 -4.60 -2.00 -5.36
N VAL A 132 -4.75 -3.19 -5.96
CA VAL A 132 -3.66 -4.15 -6.15
C VAL A 132 -2.54 -3.56 -7.01
N ARG A 133 -2.85 -2.76 -8.04
CA ARG A 133 -1.83 -2.07 -8.84
C ARG A 133 -0.94 -1.15 -7.99
N ILE A 134 -1.55 -0.37 -7.09
CA ILE A 134 -0.81 0.49 -6.16
C ILE A 134 0.05 -0.37 -5.24
N LEU A 135 -0.52 -1.44 -4.68
CA LEU A 135 0.21 -2.35 -3.79
C LEU A 135 1.41 -3.02 -4.47
N VAL A 136 1.25 -3.48 -5.72
CA VAL A 136 2.36 -4.03 -6.53
C VAL A 136 3.44 -2.97 -6.74
N PHE A 137 3.07 -1.75 -7.10
CA PHE A 137 4.01 -0.65 -7.32
C PHE A 137 4.85 -0.34 -6.06
N MET A 138 4.29 -0.50 -4.86
CA MET A 138 5.03 -0.32 -3.61
C MET A 138 5.83 -1.56 -3.20
N ASN A 139 5.28 -2.76 -3.43
CA ASN A 139 5.89 -4.01 -3.00
C ASN A 139 7.13 -4.38 -3.82
N ILE A 140 7.21 -3.98 -5.10
CA ILE A 140 8.40 -4.24 -5.93
C ILE A 140 9.66 -3.57 -5.33
N PRO A 141 9.69 -2.25 -5.06
CA PRO A 141 10.80 -1.62 -4.36
C PRO A 141 11.10 -2.27 -3.00
N LEU A 142 10.07 -2.61 -2.21
CA LEU A 142 10.24 -3.27 -0.92
C LEU A 142 10.98 -4.61 -1.06
N ALA A 143 10.60 -5.44 -2.03
CA ALA A 143 11.24 -6.73 -2.29
C ALA A 143 12.69 -6.56 -2.77
N ILE A 144 12.94 -5.59 -3.67
CA ILE A 144 14.31 -5.28 -4.15
C ILE A 144 15.20 -4.84 -2.98
N THR A 145 14.73 -3.92 -2.14
CA THR A 145 15.49 -3.44 -0.97
C THR A 145 15.71 -4.56 0.04
N SER A 146 14.70 -5.42 0.27
CA SER A 146 14.81 -6.54 1.21
C SER A 146 15.82 -7.59 0.72
N LEU A 147 15.82 -7.92 -0.58
CA LEU A 147 16.83 -8.79 -1.18
C LEU A 147 18.23 -8.17 -1.16
N GLY A 148 18.34 -6.88 -1.48
CA GLY A 148 19.61 -6.16 -1.41
C GLY A 148 20.18 -6.18 0.00
N ALA A 149 19.37 -5.89 1.01
CA ALA A 149 19.76 -5.97 2.41
C ALA A 149 20.19 -7.39 2.82
N PHE A 150 19.47 -8.42 2.37
CA PHE A 150 19.84 -9.83 2.60
C PHE A 150 21.24 -10.14 2.05
N VAL A 151 21.50 -9.80 0.79
CA VAL A 151 22.78 -10.05 0.12
C VAL A 151 23.91 -9.29 0.81
N ILE A 152 23.68 -8.02 1.15
CA ILE A 152 24.64 -7.19 1.85
C ILE A 152 24.99 -7.78 3.22
N LEU A 153 24.00 -8.16 4.02
CA LEU A 153 24.21 -8.75 5.35
C LEU A 153 24.93 -10.09 5.26
N PHE A 154 24.66 -10.89 4.23
CA PHE A 154 25.39 -12.13 3.95
C PHE A 154 26.88 -11.85 3.70
N PHE A 155 27.21 -10.86 2.86
CA PHE A 155 28.60 -10.51 2.57
C PHE A 155 29.34 -9.83 3.75
N ILE A 156 28.65 -9.03 4.56
CA ILE A 156 29.22 -8.48 5.80
C ILE A 156 29.62 -9.63 6.74
N ARG A 157 28.78 -10.65 6.88
CA ARG A 157 29.08 -11.83 7.71
C ARG A 157 30.22 -12.69 7.15
N GLY A 158 30.39 -12.70 5.83
CA GLY A 158 31.54 -13.32 5.17
C GLY A 158 32.85 -12.53 5.30
N ASN A 159 32.89 -11.41 6.05
CA ASN A 159 34.03 -10.49 6.15
C ASN A 159 34.50 -9.93 4.80
N ILE A 160 33.63 -9.91 3.78
CA ILE A 160 33.96 -9.44 2.43
C ILE A 160 33.84 -7.91 2.34
N PHE A 161 32.91 -7.31 3.09
CA PHE A 161 32.70 -5.85 3.12
C PHE A 161 33.01 -5.25 4.49
N ASN A 162 33.41 -3.96 4.48
CA ASN A 162 33.59 -3.18 5.70
C ASN A 162 32.24 -3.02 6.42
N SER A 163 32.10 -3.69 7.56
CA SER A 163 30.83 -3.78 8.30
C SER A 163 30.25 -2.43 8.70
N SER A 164 31.08 -1.41 8.97
CA SER A 164 30.63 -0.10 9.46
C SER A 164 29.99 0.75 8.36
N LEU A 165 30.68 0.90 7.22
CA LEU A 165 30.21 1.71 6.10
C LEU A 165 28.98 1.08 5.45
N THR A 166 29.01 -0.23 5.24
CA THR A 166 27.92 -0.95 4.58
C THR A 166 26.65 -1.00 5.45
N SER A 167 26.79 -1.17 6.78
CA SER A 167 25.62 -1.10 7.68
C SER A 167 24.98 0.28 7.69
N SER A 168 25.79 1.35 7.62
CA SER A 168 25.29 2.73 7.57
C SER A 168 24.47 2.99 6.30
N ILE A 169 24.92 2.49 5.15
CA ILE A 169 24.21 2.62 3.87
C ILE A 169 22.87 1.85 3.91
N VAL A 170 22.86 0.64 4.44
CA VAL A 170 21.62 -0.15 4.60
C VAL A 170 20.64 0.58 5.52
N PHE A 171 21.13 1.10 6.65
CA PHE A 171 20.31 1.82 7.61
C PHE A 171 19.64 3.06 7.00
N ILE A 172 20.40 3.90 6.29
CA ILE A 172 19.88 5.08 5.58
C ILE A 172 18.85 4.68 4.53
N THR A 173 19.13 3.62 3.76
CA THR A 173 18.24 3.13 2.70
C THR A 173 16.90 2.65 3.27
N VAL A 174 16.92 1.89 4.36
CA VAL A 174 15.71 1.43 5.06
C VAL A 174 14.95 2.62 5.64
N SER A 175 15.63 3.55 6.31
CA SER A 175 15.01 4.74 6.90
C SER A 175 14.30 5.62 5.86
N ILE A 176 14.95 5.86 4.70
CA ILE A 176 14.34 6.58 3.58
C ILE A 176 13.09 5.83 3.07
N PHE A 177 13.19 4.50 2.98
CA PHE A 177 12.07 3.68 2.54
C PHE A 177 10.87 3.76 3.50
N GLU A 178 11.10 3.72 4.80
CA GLU A 178 10.05 3.82 5.83
C GLU A 178 9.26 5.12 5.75
N VAL A 179 9.88 6.22 5.30
CA VAL A 179 9.21 7.51 5.11
C VAL A 179 8.51 7.58 3.75
N ILE A 180 9.20 7.15 2.68
CA ILE A 180 8.66 7.22 1.32
C ILE A 180 7.45 6.30 1.17
N TYR A 181 7.48 5.08 1.72
CA TYR A 181 6.43 4.09 1.54
C TYR A 181 5.02 4.58 1.94
N PRO A 182 4.77 5.04 3.19
CA PRO A 182 3.46 5.56 3.58
C PRO A 182 3.11 6.84 2.81
N LEU A 183 4.10 7.70 2.51
CA LEU A 183 3.86 8.94 1.76
C LEU A 183 3.34 8.65 0.35
N VAL A 184 3.98 7.75 -0.40
CA VAL A 184 3.49 7.37 -1.74
C VAL A 184 2.13 6.67 -1.63
N MET A 185 1.88 5.87 -0.58
CA MET A 185 0.57 5.22 -0.40
C MET A 185 -0.54 6.26 -0.21
N ILE A 186 -0.32 7.22 0.70
CA ILE A 186 -1.25 8.33 0.97
C ILE A 186 -1.48 9.16 -0.29
N LEU A 187 -0.42 9.53 -1.02
CA LEU A 187 -0.51 10.32 -2.25
C LEU A 187 -1.22 9.58 -3.40
N LYS A 188 -1.27 8.24 -3.39
CA LYS A 188 -1.96 7.46 -4.41
C LYS A 188 -3.47 7.34 -4.15
N LEU A 189 -3.94 7.56 -2.92
CA LEU A 189 -5.36 7.56 -2.57
C LEU A 189 -6.13 8.62 -3.38
N LYS A 190 -7.32 8.24 -3.86
CA LYS A 190 -8.17 9.15 -4.65
C LYS A 190 -8.60 10.38 -3.85
N SER A 191 -8.90 10.19 -2.56
CA SER A 191 -9.26 11.27 -1.62
C SER A 191 -8.13 12.29 -1.50
N THR A 192 -6.90 11.83 -1.23
CA THR A 192 -5.72 12.70 -1.13
C THR A 192 -5.45 13.43 -2.44
N LYS A 193 -5.50 12.75 -3.59
CA LYS A 193 -5.36 13.42 -4.90
C LYS A 193 -6.42 14.49 -5.13
N LYS A 194 -7.66 14.24 -4.71
CA LYS A 194 -8.76 15.21 -4.82
C LYS A 194 -8.51 16.42 -3.91
N ALA A 195 -8.09 16.18 -2.67
CA ALA A 195 -7.73 17.23 -1.72
C ALA A 195 -6.56 18.08 -2.22
N ILE A 196 -5.46 17.46 -2.66
CA ILE A 196 -4.30 18.16 -3.23
C ILE A 196 -4.70 18.98 -4.46
N ARG A 197 -5.50 18.43 -5.38
CA ARG A 197 -6.00 19.20 -6.53
C ARG A 197 -6.88 20.37 -6.11
N ALA A 198 -7.68 20.21 -5.05
CA ALA A 198 -8.52 21.29 -4.55
C ALA A 198 -7.68 22.41 -3.94
N ILE A 199 -6.61 22.07 -3.19
CA ILE A 199 -5.65 23.03 -2.64
C ILE A 199 -4.93 23.76 -3.78
N ILE A 200 -4.32 23.04 -4.72
CA ILE A 200 -3.63 23.64 -5.88
C ILE A 200 -4.57 24.54 -6.70
N LYS A 201 -5.83 24.11 -6.91
CA LYS A 201 -6.82 24.94 -7.61
C LYS A 201 -7.21 26.18 -6.81
N ARG A 202 -7.34 26.07 -5.49
CA ARG A 202 -7.66 27.20 -4.60
C ARG A 202 -6.54 28.24 -4.63
N ASP A 203 -5.28 27.78 -4.62
CA ASP A 203 -4.11 28.67 -4.67
C ASP A 203 -3.94 29.29 -6.07
N ASN A 204 -4.24 28.55 -7.14
CA ASN A 204 -4.23 29.08 -8.51
C ASN A 204 -5.41 30.03 -8.81
N HIS A 205 -6.55 29.90 -8.11
CA HIS A 205 -7.67 30.83 -8.23
C HIS A 205 -7.39 32.20 -7.61
N VAL A 206 -6.33 32.35 -6.78
CA VAL A 206 -5.86 33.67 -6.32
C VAL A 206 -5.09 34.42 -7.44
N VAL A 207 -4.72 33.75 -8.54
CA VAL A 207 -3.96 34.35 -9.65
C VAL A 207 -4.75 34.40 -10.97
N SER A 208 -6.01 33.95 -11.02
CA SER A 208 -6.82 34.02 -12.26
C SER A 208 -8.23 34.57 -12.05
N ASP A 209 -8.36 35.72 -11.41
CA ASP A 209 -9.52 36.59 -11.63
C ASP A 209 -9.35 37.36 -12.94
N ARG A 210 -9.70 36.67 -14.04
CA ARG A 210 -10.29 37.21 -15.29
C ARG A 210 -10.24 36.09 -16.34
N ARG A 211 -11.40 35.50 -16.63
CA ARG A 211 -11.72 34.53 -17.70
C ARG A 211 -11.79 33.05 -17.28
N SER A 212 -12.93 32.62 -16.74
CA SER A 212 -13.77 31.56 -17.35
C SER A 212 -14.88 31.04 -16.41
N ASN A 213 -16.03 31.73 -16.40
CA ASN A 213 -17.26 31.22 -15.78
C ASN A 213 -17.99 30.14 -16.63
N GLY A 214 -17.34 29.51 -17.60
CA GLY A 214 -18.01 28.56 -18.51
C GLY A 214 -18.20 27.13 -17.98
N GLY A 215 -17.50 26.74 -16.90
CA GLY A 215 -17.52 25.35 -16.40
C GLY A 215 -18.61 25.03 -15.38
N VAL A 216 -18.96 26.01 -14.55
CA VAL A 216 -19.97 25.86 -13.49
C VAL A 216 -21.37 25.87 -14.09
N ASP A 217 -21.64 26.77 -15.04
CA ASP A 217 -22.91 26.81 -15.78
C ASP A 217 -23.20 25.49 -16.52
N ARG A 218 -22.18 24.85 -17.09
CA ARG A 218 -22.35 23.59 -17.81
C ARG A 218 -22.73 22.43 -16.87
N GLN A 219 -22.18 22.37 -15.66
CA GLN A 219 -22.53 21.33 -14.68
C GLN A 219 -23.93 21.54 -14.11
N VAL A 220 -24.32 22.78 -13.86
CA VAL A 220 -25.69 23.12 -13.41
C VAL A 220 -26.71 22.82 -14.50
N ARG A 221 -26.40 23.15 -15.75
CA ARG A 221 -27.28 22.84 -16.90
C ARG A 221 -27.48 21.33 -17.09
N ILE A 222 -26.39 20.54 -17.06
CA ILE A 222 -26.48 19.08 -17.18
C ILE A 222 -27.31 18.49 -16.03
N ARG A 223 -27.16 18.99 -14.81
CA ARG A 223 -27.94 18.53 -13.66
C ARG A 223 -29.44 18.82 -13.86
N ASN A 224 -29.79 20.04 -14.26
CA ASN A 224 -31.17 20.44 -14.49
C ASN A 224 -31.81 19.66 -15.67
N ASP A 225 -31.05 19.42 -16.75
CA ASP A 225 -31.50 18.62 -17.88
C ASP A 225 -31.77 17.16 -17.45
N THR A 226 -30.97 16.64 -16.52
CA THR A 226 -31.14 15.28 -16.00
C THR A 226 -32.35 15.18 -15.05
N GLU A 227 -32.53 16.17 -14.17
CA GLU A 227 -33.71 16.24 -13.28
C GLU A 227 -35.01 16.37 -14.09
N SER A 228 -35.04 17.21 -15.14
CA SER A 228 -36.19 17.34 -16.04
C SER A 228 -36.51 16.05 -16.81
N TYR A 229 -35.49 15.31 -17.26
CA TYR A 229 -35.69 14.02 -17.92
C TYR A 229 -36.34 12.98 -16.98
N PHE A 230 -35.93 12.94 -15.72
CA PHE A 230 -36.52 12.03 -14.73
C PHE A 230 -37.96 12.41 -14.34
N GLU A 231 -38.28 13.71 -14.26
CA GLU A 231 -39.67 14.15 -14.04
C GLU A 231 -40.58 13.79 -15.21
N GLN A 232 -40.12 13.99 -16.45
CA GLN A 232 -40.90 13.61 -17.63
C GLN A 232 -41.11 12.09 -17.72
N ALA A 233 -40.09 11.30 -17.40
CA ALA A 233 -40.20 9.84 -17.38
C ALA A 233 -41.15 9.35 -16.27
N ALA A 234 -41.16 9.99 -15.10
CA ALA A 234 -42.08 9.66 -14.02
C ALA A 234 -43.54 10.00 -14.37
N ASN A 235 -43.77 11.15 -15.02
CA ASN A 235 -45.09 11.58 -15.47
C ASN A 235 -45.62 10.76 -16.65
N ALA A 236 -44.76 10.17 -17.47
CA ALA A 236 -45.16 9.26 -18.56
C ALA A 236 -45.42 7.83 -18.08
N TRP A 237 -45.02 7.48 -16.86
CA TRP A 237 -45.22 6.16 -16.25
C TRP A 237 -46.52 6.09 -15.43
N ASN A 238 -46.98 7.21 -14.89
CA ASN A 238 -48.28 7.35 -14.22
C ASN A 238 -49.41 7.62 -15.22
#